data_AF-A0A1P8F9G2-F1
#
_entry.id   AF-A0A1P8F9G2-F1
#
_cell.length_a   1.000
_cell.length_b   1.000
_cell.length_c   1.000
_cell.angle_alpha   90.00
_cell.angle_beta   90.00
_cell.angle_gamma   90.00
#
_symmetry.space_group_name_H-M   'P 1'
#
loop_
_entity.id
_entity.type
_entity.pdbx_description
1 polymer ?
#
loop_
_entity_poly.entity_id
_entity_poly.type
_entity_poly.pdbx_seq_one_letter_code
_entity_poly.pdbx_strand_id
1 'polypeptide(L)'
;MPKKYSVEDRAEWLILSEKGESEAKIGNDKEIDLRTVKAGIIQARRERERREANVSLIRDALKRHQEQLLTELSALARSLEPSAVEAEAISWYKREPISVYIDREQAETLFISELFPKTSAEKQTPLKQHLGRSKLARELSKWQKSNISHLLARIGLQYKTIALIKEKTGLPVVSENNEFNDPFIFSYTACRALYKYALRWRIEKDHEESRKKFDVELESGMVINSETHWVSLFKTVLAEVKGGDKVKCRADLLAAYEELKKAPELEAVAMTLKKLETIGMTLKELITEYIAPGLLPGSCSVCERIGI
;
A
#
# COMPACT_ATOMS: atom_id res chain seq x y z
N MET A 1 -20.85 -34.31 54.78
CA MET A 1 -20.60 -33.96 53.35
C MET A 1 -19.40 -34.74 52.87
N PRO A 2 -19.40 -35.35 51.67
CA PRO A 2 -18.21 -36.05 51.18
C PRO A 2 -17.05 -35.07 51.11
N LYS A 3 -15.89 -35.42 51.68
CA LYS A 3 -14.67 -34.61 51.53
C LYS A 3 -14.36 -34.52 50.03
N LYS A 4 -14.48 -33.32 49.46
CA LYS A 4 -14.01 -33.07 48.09
C LYS A 4 -12.49 -33.05 48.13
N TYR A 5 -11.86 -34.07 47.55
CA TYR A 5 -10.42 -34.12 47.36
C TYR A 5 -9.97 -33.01 46.40
N SER A 6 -8.76 -32.48 46.61
CA SER A 6 -8.25 -31.37 45.82
C SER A 6 -7.96 -31.81 44.37
N VAL A 7 -7.68 -30.84 43.49
CA VAL A 7 -7.18 -31.12 42.14
C VAL A 7 -5.78 -31.74 42.20
N GLU A 8 -4.97 -31.32 43.16
CA GLU A 8 -3.60 -31.83 43.36
C GLU A 8 -3.59 -33.30 43.78
N ASP A 9 -4.44 -33.69 44.74
CA ASP A 9 -4.53 -35.08 45.21
C ASP A 9 -4.91 -36.04 44.07
N ARG A 10 -5.88 -35.63 43.25
CA ARG A 10 -6.35 -36.43 42.11
C ARG A 10 -5.27 -36.53 41.02
N ALA A 11 -4.47 -35.48 40.82
CA ALA A 11 -3.34 -35.49 39.91
C ALA A 11 -2.21 -36.41 40.44
N GLU A 12 -1.94 -36.41 41.74
CA GLU A 12 -0.97 -37.33 42.37
C GLU A 12 -1.39 -38.80 42.18
N TRP A 13 -2.68 -39.11 42.37
CA TRP A 13 -3.19 -40.47 42.15
C TRP A 13 -3.07 -40.92 40.69
N LEU A 14 -3.31 -40.02 39.74
CA LEU A 14 -3.09 -40.31 38.31
C LEU A 14 -1.61 -40.62 38.04
N ILE A 15 -0.68 -39.87 38.62
CA ILE A 15 0.77 -40.11 38.47
C ILE A 15 1.18 -41.46 39.05
N LEU A 16 0.68 -41.83 40.25
CA LEU A 16 0.97 -43.14 40.88
C LEU A 16 0.39 -44.29 40.04
N SER A 17 -0.82 -44.12 39.51
CA SER A 17 -1.44 -45.09 38.61
C SER A 17 -0.66 -45.26 37.30
N GLU A 18 -0.20 -44.18 36.68
CA GLU A 18 0.64 -44.21 35.47
C GLU A 18 2.02 -44.86 35.71
N LYS A 19 2.53 -44.79 36.94
CA LYS A 19 3.76 -45.50 37.38
C LYS A 19 3.56 -46.99 37.65
N GLY A 20 2.33 -47.50 37.51
CA GLY A 20 1.99 -48.91 37.69
C GLY A 20 1.53 -49.29 39.09
N GLU A 21 1.29 -48.34 39.99
CA GLU A 21 0.67 -48.65 41.28
C GLU A 21 -0.81 -49.02 41.12
N SER A 22 -1.25 -50.06 41.82
CA SER A 22 -2.65 -50.47 41.79
C SER A 22 -3.53 -49.49 42.56
N GLU A 23 -4.75 -49.24 42.07
CA GLU A 23 -5.70 -48.33 42.71
C GLU A 23 -6.03 -48.74 44.16
N ALA A 24 -5.96 -50.04 44.46
CA ALA A 24 -6.11 -50.58 45.81
C ALA A 24 -4.94 -50.22 46.73
N LYS A 25 -3.71 -50.23 46.19
CA LYS A 25 -2.53 -49.77 46.93
C LYS A 25 -2.61 -48.28 47.22
N ILE A 26 -2.96 -47.46 46.23
CA ILE A 26 -3.14 -46.00 46.39
C ILE A 26 -4.24 -45.70 47.43
N GLY A 27 -5.35 -46.44 47.41
CA GLY A 27 -6.42 -46.30 48.40
C GLY A 27 -5.99 -46.70 49.82
N ASN A 28 -5.25 -47.79 49.96
CA ASN A 28 -4.73 -48.22 51.26
C ASN A 28 -3.70 -47.23 51.81
N ASP A 29 -2.74 -46.77 50.99
CA ASP A 29 -1.67 -45.88 51.41
C ASP A 29 -2.16 -44.48 51.83
N LYS A 30 -3.28 -44.02 51.24
CA LYS A 30 -3.89 -42.72 51.56
C LYS A 30 -5.10 -42.82 52.50
N GLU A 31 -5.50 -44.04 52.92
CA GLU A 31 -6.71 -44.32 53.70
C GLU A 31 -8.02 -43.83 53.02
N ILE A 32 -8.11 -44.01 51.70
CA ILE A 32 -9.22 -43.53 50.87
C ILE A 32 -9.96 -44.71 50.24
N ASP A 33 -11.29 -44.64 50.20
CA ASP A 33 -12.14 -45.64 49.54
C ASP A 33 -11.74 -45.85 48.07
N LEU A 34 -11.62 -47.12 47.65
CA LEU A 34 -11.20 -47.53 46.31
C LEU A 34 -12.05 -46.87 45.20
N ARG A 35 -13.37 -46.74 45.39
CA ARG A 35 -14.25 -46.13 44.37
C ARG A 35 -13.94 -44.65 44.21
N THR A 36 -13.53 -44.01 45.30
CA THR A 36 -13.13 -42.60 45.30
C THR A 36 -11.80 -42.38 44.60
N VAL A 37 -10.81 -43.27 44.81
CA VAL A 37 -9.54 -43.24 44.07
C VAL A 37 -9.77 -43.46 42.57
N LYS A 38 -10.55 -44.48 42.19
CA LYS A 38 -10.96 -44.74 40.79
C LYS A 38 -11.63 -43.53 40.14
N ALA A 39 -12.65 -42.97 40.79
CA ALA A 39 -13.35 -41.79 40.29
C ALA A 39 -12.42 -40.57 40.18
N GLY A 40 -11.52 -40.38 41.15
CA GLY A 40 -10.51 -39.33 41.16
C GLY A 40 -9.53 -39.44 39.99
N ILE A 41 -9.00 -40.64 39.71
CA ILE A 41 -8.11 -40.91 38.58
C ILE A 41 -8.81 -40.64 37.24
N ILE A 42 -10.04 -41.14 37.06
CA ILE A 42 -10.85 -40.88 35.86
C ILE A 42 -11.07 -39.38 35.67
N GLN A 43 -11.38 -38.66 36.76
CA GLN A 43 -11.59 -37.23 36.70
C GLN A 43 -10.30 -36.47 36.38
N ALA A 44 -9.17 -36.83 37.00
CA ALA A 44 -7.86 -36.24 36.71
C ALA A 44 -7.42 -36.47 35.25
N ARG A 45 -7.67 -37.67 34.70
CA ARG A 45 -7.40 -37.97 33.29
C ARG A 45 -8.22 -37.09 32.36
N ARG A 46 -9.53 -36.95 32.62
CA ARG A 46 -10.40 -36.03 31.85
C ARG A 46 -9.97 -34.57 31.95
N GLU A 47 -9.53 -34.13 33.12
CA GLU A 47 -9.00 -32.77 33.31
C GLU A 47 -7.69 -32.56 32.54
N ARG A 48 -6.78 -33.55 32.55
CA ARG A 48 -5.54 -33.55 31.77
C ARG A 48 -5.83 -33.52 30.26
N GLU A 49 -6.66 -34.41 29.76
CA GLU A 49 -7.07 -34.45 28.34
C GLU A 49 -7.70 -33.13 27.91
N ARG A 50 -8.55 -32.53 28.75
CA ARG A 50 -9.13 -31.20 28.47
C ARG A 50 -8.06 -30.11 28.43
N ARG A 51 -7.11 -30.12 29.36
CA ARG A 51 -5.99 -29.16 29.35
C ARG A 51 -5.13 -29.33 28.10
N GLU A 52 -4.77 -30.55 27.74
CA GLU A 52 -4.00 -30.86 26.53
C GLU A 52 -4.74 -30.41 25.26
N ALA A 53 -6.05 -30.69 25.16
CA ALA A 53 -6.88 -30.22 24.06
C ALA A 53 -6.94 -28.69 23.99
N ASN A 54 -7.11 -28.01 25.13
CA ASN A 54 -7.12 -26.54 25.19
C ASN A 54 -5.77 -25.94 24.78
N VAL A 55 -4.65 -26.50 25.26
CA VAL A 55 -3.30 -26.07 24.87
C VAL A 55 -3.09 -26.27 23.37
N SER A 56 -3.54 -27.39 22.81
CA SER A 56 -3.49 -27.66 21.37
C SER A 56 -4.28 -26.62 20.57
N LEU A 57 -5.51 -26.31 20.99
CA LEU A 57 -6.35 -25.30 20.33
C LEU A 57 -5.73 -23.89 20.37
N ILE A 58 -5.19 -23.48 21.52
CA ILE A 58 -4.51 -22.19 21.68
C ILE A 58 -3.28 -22.14 20.76
N ARG A 59 -2.46 -23.20 20.75
CA ARG A 59 -1.28 -23.28 19.89
C ARG A 59 -1.64 -23.15 18.41
N ASP A 60 -2.68 -23.84 17.96
CA ASP A 60 -3.14 -23.77 16.57
C ASP A 60 -3.69 -22.40 16.21
N ALA A 61 -4.45 -21.78 17.13
CA ALA A 61 -4.95 -20.41 16.95
C ALA A 61 -3.81 -19.40 16.83
N LEU A 62 -2.79 -19.49 17.69
CA LEU A 62 -1.60 -18.65 17.63
C LEU A 62 -0.83 -18.85 16.33
N LYS A 63 -0.63 -20.11 15.91
CA LYS A 63 0.07 -20.42 14.67
C LYS A 63 -0.62 -19.80 13.47
N ARG A 64 -1.94 -20.00 13.32
CA ARG A 64 -2.73 -19.41 12.23
C ARG A 64 -2.69 -17.88 12.25
N HIS A 65 -2.76 -17.28 13.43
CA HIS A 65 -2.68 -15.83 13.56
C HIS A 65 -1.30 -15.30 13.12
N GLN A 66 -0.21 -15.95 13.53
CA GLN A 66 1.14 -15.60 13.11
C GLN A 66 1.35 -15.77 11.61
N GLU A 67 0.84 -16.86 11.02
CA GLU A 67 0.84 -17.08 9.57
C GLU A 67 0.10 -15.97 8.82
N GLN A 68 -1.06 -15.52 9.34
CA GLN A 68 -1.79 -14.40 8.77
C GLN A 68 -0.98 -13.10 8.83
N LEU A 69 -0.37 -12.77 9.98
CA LEU A 69 0.46 -11.58 10.14
C LEU A 69 1.66 -11.58 9.18
N LEU A 70 2.34 -12.71 9.04
CA LEU A 70 3.47 -12.87 8.11
C LEU A 70 3.01 -12.77 6.65
N THR A 71 1.82 -13.27 6.33
CA THR A 71 1.22 -13.15 4.99
C THR A 71 0.92 -11.70 4.65
N GLU A 72 0.29 -10.96 5.56
CA GLU A 72 0.02 -9.52 5.42
C GLU A 72 1.32 -8.74 5.26
N LEU A 73 2.34 -9.05 6.05
CA LEU A 73 3.65 -8.40 5.97
C LEU A 73 4.37 -8.70 4.65
N SER A 74 4.27 -9.92 4.14
CA SER A 74 4.83 -10.34 2.85
C SER A 74 4.10 -9.70 1.67
N ALA A 75 2.78 -9.50 1.78
CA ALA A 75 2.01 -8.75 0.79
C ALA A 75 2.42 -7.28 0.80
N LEU A 76 2.64 -6.71 2.00
CA LEU A 76 3.14 -5.35 2.14
C LEU A 76 4.51 -5.18 1.49
N ALA A 77 5.46 -6.10 1.73
CA ALA A 77 6.78 -6.06 1.10
C ALA A 77 6.71 -6.01 -0.44
N ARG A 78 5.79 -6.76 -1.04
CA ARG A 78 5.53 -6.75 -2.49
C ARG A 78 4.95 -5.41 -2.97
N SER A 79 4.14 -4.76 -2.14
CA SER A 79 3.54 -3.45 -2.45
C SER A 79 4.47 -2.24 -2.26
N LEU A 80 5.66 -2.42 -1.68
CA LEU A 80 6.61 -1.32 -1.46
C LEU A 80 7.31 -0.83 -2.73
N GLU A 81 7.04 -1.45 -3.87
CA GLU A 81 7.53 -0.96 -5.16
C GLU A 81 6.80 0.33 -5.52
N PRO A 82 7.53 1.42 -5.78
CA PRO A 82 6.90 2.65 -6.23
C PRO A 82 6.08 2.35 -7.49
N SER A 83 4.89 2.94 -7.57
CA SER A 83 4.06 2.83 -8.78
C SER A 83 4.90 3.23 -10.00
N ALA A 84 4.61 2.62 -11.14
CA ALA A 84 5.27 2.98 -12.40
C ALA A 84 5.30 4.52 -12.53
N VAL A 85 6.47 5.06 -12.86
CA VAL A 85 6.71 6.51 -12.97
C VAL A 85 5.63 7.20 -13.82
N GLU A 86 5.14 6.48 -14.83
CA GLU A 86 4.15 6.93 -15.80
C GLU A 86 2.70 6.79 -15.35
N ALA A 87 2.43 6.06 -14.27
CA ALA A 87 1.08 5.98 -13.72
C ALA A 87 0.62 7.38 -13.35
N GLU A 88 -0.67 7.69 -13.42
CA GLU A 88 -1.16 9.02 -13.04
C GLU A 88 -1.51 9.05 -11.56
N ALA A 89 -1.34 10.20 -10.90
CA ALA A 89 -1.80 10.35 -9.52
C ALA A 89 -3.32 10.60 -9.48
N ILE A 90 -3.82 11.49 -10.35
CA ILE A 90 -5.25 11.75 -10.53
C ILE A 90 -5.62 11.73 -12.01
N SER A 91 -6.93 11.64 -12.29
CA SER A 91 -7.43 11.47 -13.65
C SER A 91 -7.30 12.70 -14.53
N TRP A 92 -7.04 12.47 -15.82
CA TRP A 92 -7.19 13.49 -16.87
C TRP A 92 -8.62 13.63 -17.40
N TYR A 93 -9.59 12.85 -16.90
CA TYR A 93 -10.98 12.89 -17.33
C TYR A 93 -11.86 13.60 -16.30
N LYS A 94 -12.67 14.56 -16.75
CA LYS A 94 -13.52 15.39 -15.88
C LYS A 94 -14.62 14.61 -15.14
N ARG A 95 -15.12 13.52 -15.75
CA ARG A 95 -16.16 12.65 -15.18
C ARG A 95 -15.69 11.82 -13.99
N GLU A 96 -14.38 11.71 -13.78
CA GLU A 96 -13.83 10.92 -12.68
C GLU A 96 -13.83 11.73 -11.39
N PRO A 97 -14.12 11.07 -10.24
CA PRO A 97 -14.35 11.76 -8.96
C PRO A 97 -13.12 12.53 -8.49
N ILE A 98 -11.92 12.02 -8.77
CA ILE A 98 -10.66 12.72 -8.53
C ILE A 98 -9.98 12.98 -9.87
N SER A 99 -10.09 14.21 -10.35
CA SER A 99 -9.52 14.63 -11.64
C SER A 99 -8.81 15.97 -11.54
N VAL A 100 -8.04 16.30 -12.58
CA VAL A 100 -7.35 17.58 -12.72
C VAL A 100 -8.27 18.80 -12.91
N TYR A 101 -9.58 18.59 -13.03
CA TYR A 101 -10.57 19.64 -13.30
C TYR A 101 -11.22 20.23 -12.04
N ILE A 102 -11.07 19.56 -10.90
CA ILE A 102 -11.44 20.14 -9.61
C ILE A 102 -10.31 21.06 -9.11
N ASP A 103 -10.63 21.90 -8.12
CA ASP A 103 -9.62 22.74 -7.49
C ASP A 103 -8.49 21.89 -6.89
N ARG A 104 -7.26 22.42 -6.91
CA ARG A 104 -6.08 21.69 -6.45
C ARG A 104 -6.18 21.30 -4.98
N GLU A 105 -6.59 22.22 -4.10
CA GLU A 105 -6.69 21.94 -2.66
C GLU A 105 -7.78 20.89 -2.39
N GLN A 106 -8.89 20.97 -3.14
CA GLN A 106 -9.95 19.98 -3.10
C GLN A 106 -9.46 18.60 -3.59
N ALA A 107 -8.70 18.55 -4.69
CA ALA A 107 -8.15 17.31 -5.24
C ALA A 107 -7.19 16.64 -4.28
N GLU A 108 -6.26 17.40 -3.70
CA GLU A 108 -5.33 16.88 -2.70
C GLU A 108 -6.08 16.33 -1.47
N THR A 109 -7.12 17.03 -1.01
CA THR A 109 -7.96 16.60 0.12
C THR A 109 -8.73 15.33 -0.19
N LEU A 110 -9.43 15.27 -1.33
CA LEU A 110 -10.20 14.09 -1.76
C LEU A 110 -9.28 12.89 -1.94
N PHE A 111 -8.14 13.08 -2.62
CA PHE A 111 -7.15 12.04 -2.87
C PHE A 111 -6.57 11.45 -1.59
N ILE A 112 -6.20 12.29 -0.62
CA ILE A 112 -5.74 11.78 0.69
C ILE A 112 -6.87 11.02 1.38
N SER A 113 -8.11 11.53 1.31
CA SER A 113 -9.25 10.90 1.98
C SER A 113 -9.65 9.54 1.39
N GLU A 114 -9.51 9.36 0.07
CA GLU A 114 -9.83 8.09 -0.61
C GLU A 114 -8.72 7.05 -0.42
N LEU A 115 -7.45 7.44 -0.52
CA LEU A 115 -6.32 6.53 -0.32
C LEU A 115 -6.10 6.15 1.14
N PHE A 116 -6.44 7.07 2.06
CA PHE A 116 -6.33 6.87 3.49
C PHE A 116 -7.66 7.23 4.16
N PRO A 117 -8.70 6.40 3.96
CA PRO A 117 -9.99 6.62 4.60
C PRO A 117 -9.78 6.83 6.09
N LYS A 118 -10.24 7.96 6.64
CA LYS A 118 -10.11 8.22 8.10
C LYS A 118 -10.71 7.06 8.92
N THR A 119 -11.75 6.41 8.40
CA THR A 119 -12.41 5.23 8.96
C THR A 119 -11.59 3.93 8.85
N SER A 120 -10.65 3.81 7.91
CA SER A 120 -9.68 2.69 7.86
C SER A 120 -8.39 3.01 8.61
N ALA A 121 -8.00 4.29 8.71
CA ALA A 121 -6.89 4.76 9.53
C ALA A 121 -7.15 4.59 11.04
N GLU A 122 -8.43 4.67 11.47
CA GLU A 122 -8.89 4.38 12.83
C GLU A 122 -9.05 2.88 13.10
N LYS A 123 -9.45 2.07 12.11
CA LYS A 123 -9.40 0.61 12.23
C LYS A 123 -7.96 0.13 12.11
N GLN A 124 -7.23 0.21 13.23
CA GLN A 124 -5.90 -0.39 13.34
C GLN A 124 -5.97 -1.84 12.87
N THR A 125 -5.30 -2.15 11.76
CA THR A 125 -5.20 -3.53 11.28
C THR A 125 -4.53 -4.39 12.36
N PRO A 126 -4.82 -5.70 12.44
CA PRO A 126 -4.14 -6.60 13.36
C PRO A 126 -2.62 -6.46 13.27
N LEU A 127 -2.07 -6.35 12.06
CA LEU A 127 -0.64 -6.09 11.86
C LEU A 127 -0.16 -4.78 12.49
N LYS A 128 -0.89 -3.66 12.31
CA LYS A 128 -0.51 -2.37 12.90
C LYS A 128 -0.59 -2.39 14.42
N GLN A 129 -1.61 -3.06 14.99
CA GLN A 129 -1.72 -3.28 16.43
C GLN A 129 -0.53 -4.10 16.93
N HIS A 130 -0.29 -5.24 16.28
CA HIS A 130 0.74 -6.21 16.64
C HIS A 130 2.12 -5.58 16.67
N LEU A 131 2.46 -4.82 15.63
CA LEU A 131 3.75 -4.14 15.53
C LEU A 131 3.92 -3.00 16.55
N GLY A 132 2.83 -2.45 17.10
CA GLY A 132 2.85 -1.42 18.13
C GLY A 132 3.83 -0.27 17.84
N ARG A 133 4.81 -0.08 18.73
CA ARG A 133 5.88 0.94 18.63
C ARG A 133 7.19 0.41 18.07
N SER A 134 7.17 -0.73 17.38
CA SER A 134 8.37 -1.35 16.80
C SER A 134 9.11 -0.43 15.82
N LYS A 135 10.37 -0.75 15.54
CA LYS A 135 11.15 -0.09 14.47
C LYS A 135 10.41 -0.23 13.13
N LEU A 136 9.85 -1.41 12.85
CA LEU A 136 9.10 -1.69 11.62
C LEU A 136 7.85 -0.79 11.48
N ALA A 137 7.06 -0.63 12.55
CA ALA A 137 5.89 0.28 12.52
C ALA A 137 6.28 1.73 12.24
N ARG A 138 7.40 2.20 12.81
CA ARG A 138 7.92 3.56 12.59
C ARG A 138 8.38 3.76 11.16
N GLU A 139 9.14 2.82 10.61
CA GLU A 139 9.61 2.90 9.21
C GLU A 139 8.44 2.78 8.22
N LEU A 140 7.46 1.92 8.49
CA LEU A 140 6.23 1.85 7.68
C LEU A 140 5.48 3.19 7.67
N SER A 141 5.35 3.83 8.84
CA SER A 141 4.70 5.15 8.94
C SER A 141 5.49 6.23 8.19
N LYS A 142 6.83 6.18 8.21
CA LYS A 142 7.68 7.09 7.42
C LYS A 142 7.49 6.87 5.92
N TRP A 143 7.47 5.60 5.49
CA TRP A 143 7.23 5.23 4.09
C TRP A 143 5.85 5.74 3.62
N GLN A 144 4.78 5.50 4.41
CA GLN A 144 3.43 5.98 4.09
C GLN A 144 3.39 7.51 3.91
N LYS A 145 4.01 8.26 4.84
CA LYS A 145 4.12 9.73 4.74
C LYS A 145 4.90 10.16 3.50
N SER A 146 6.00 9.48 3.19
CA SER A 146 6.80 9.76 1.99
C SER A 146 6.03 9.44 0.71
N ASN A 147 5.24 8.37 0.71
CA ASN A 147 4.42 7.98 -0.44
C ASN A 147 3.32 9.02 -0.69
N ILE A 148 2.62 9.47 0.37
CA ILE A 148 1.66 10.58 0.28
C ILE A 148 2.32 11.83 -0.31
N SER A 149 3.48 12.22 0.24
CA SER A 149 4.22 13.39 -0.26
C SER A 149 4.62 13.25 -1.73
N HIS A 150 4.98 12.04 -2.18
CA HIS A 150 5.31 11.78 -3.58
C HIS A 150 4.09 11.89 -4.50
N LEU A 151 2.95 11.34 -4.08
CA LEU A 151 1.72 11.42 -4.85
C LEU A 151 1.19 12.87 -4.94
N LEU A 152 1.28 13.64 -3.85
CA LEU A 152 0.94 15.07 -3.87
C LEU A 152 1.85 15.88 -4.80
N ALA A 153 3.16 15.58 -4.82
CA ALA A 153 4.07 16.21 -5.78
C ALA A 153 3.67 15.91 -7.23
N ARG A 154 3.21 14.68 -7.51
CA ARG A 154 2.71 14.27 -8.83
C ARG A 154 1.43 15.01 -9.21
N ILE A 155 0.50 15.19 -8.27
CA ILE A 155 -0.70 16.03 -8.47
C ILE A 155 -0.29 17.45 -8.83
N GLY A 156 0.64 18.05 -8.06
CA GLY A 156 1.18 19.38 -8.34
C GLY A 156 1.75 19.50 -9.76
N LEU A 157 2.51 18.50 -10.21
CA LEU A 157 3.02 18.44 -11.57
C LEU A 157 1.91 18.35 -12.62
N GLN A 158 0.84 17.57 -12.39
CA GLN A 158 -0.29 17.49 -13.33
C GLN A 158 -0.99 18.84 -13.51
N TYR A 159 -1.25 19.58 -12.42
CA TYR A 159 -1.79 20.93 -12.50
C TYR A 159 -0.84 21.90 -13.21
N LYS A 160 0.47 21.80 -12.95
CA LYS A 160 1.47 22.63 -13.62
C LYS A 160 1.51 22.38 -15.12
N THR A 161 1.40 21.13 -15.56
CA THR A 161 1.32 20.77 -16.99
C THR A 161 0.14 21.45 -17.67
N ILE A 162 -1.06 21.40 -17.06
CA ILE A 162 -2.25 22.05 -17.62
C ILE A 162 -2.08 23.57 -17.68
N ALA A 163 -1.56 24.16 -16.60
CA ALA A 163 -1.33 25.60 -16.53
C ALA A 163 -0.36 26.08 -17.63
N LEU A 164 0.77 25.38 -17.83
CA LEU A 164 1.74 25.72 -18.87
C LEU A 164 1.17 25.56 -20.27
N ILE A 165 0.41 24.50 -20.52
CA ILE A 165 -0.25 24.31 -21.82
C ILE A 165 -1.23 25.46 -22.10
N LYS A 166 -2.08 25.82 -21.14
CA LYS A 166 -3.01 26.96 -21.27
C LYS A 166 -2.27 28.28 -21.49
N GLU A 167 -1.21 28.53 -20.74
CA GLU A 167 -0.41 29.75 -20.83
C GLU A 167 0.26 29.90 -22.19
N LYS A 168 0.92 28.84 -22.69
CA LYS A 168 1.68 28.92 -23.95
C LYS A 168 0.79 28.94 -25.18
N THR A 169 -0.25 28.12 -25.19
CA THR A 169 -1.11 27.97 -26.38
C THR A 169 -2.24 28.99 -26.40
N GLY A 170 -2.64 29.52 -25.24
CA GLY A 170 -3.84 30.33 -25.09
C GLY A 170 -5.15 29.57 -25.32
N LEU A 171 -5.08 28.23 -25.46
CA LEU A 171 -6.22 27.38 -25.79
C LEU A 171 -6.87 26.78 -24.54
N PRO A 172 -8.21 26.58 -24.55
CA PRO A 172 -8.87 25.81 -23.52
C PRO A 172 -8.40 24.35 -23.55
N VAL A 173 -8.22 23.77 -22.36
CA VAL A 173 -7.90 22.34 -22.17
C VAL A 173 -9.18 21.62 -21.75
N VAL A 174 -9.54 20.58 -22.50
CA VAL A 174 -10.84 19.90 -22.44
C VAL A 174 -10.65 18.39 -22.27
N SER A 175 -11.59 17.72 -21.60
CA SER A 175 -11.50 16.27 -21.38
C SER A 175 -12.19 15.45 -22.46
N GLU A 176 -13.17 16.02 -23.15
CA GLU A 176 -14.02 15.31 -24.11
C GLU A 176 -14.37 16.24 -25.28
N ASN A 177 -14.58 15.66 -26.47
CA ASN A 177 -14.75 16.39 -27.75
C ASN A 177 -15.98 17.31 -27.80
N ASN A 178 -16.96 17.13 -26.91
CA ASN A 178 -18.26 17.79 -27.01
C ASN A 178 -18.38 19.08 -26.18
N GLU A 179 -17.35 19.48 -25.44
CA GLU A 179 -17.48 20.59 -24.48
C GLU A 179 -17.21 21.98 -25.06
N PHE A 180 -16.53 22.11 -26.21
CA PHE A 180 -16.08 23.41 -26.73
C PHE A 180 -16.13 23.51 -28.26
N ASN A 181 -16.30 24.74 -28.75
CA ASN A 181 -16.00 25.07 -30.14
C ASN A 181 -14.47 25.15 -30.30
N ASP A 182 -13.95 24.59 -31.39
CA ASP A 182 -12.53 24.70 -31.75
C ASP A 182 -12.06 26.18 -31.74
N PRO A 183 -10.80 26.48 -31.37
CA PRO A 183 -9.70 25.55 -31.07
C PRO A 183 -9.59 25.10 -29.59
N PHE A 184 -9.15 23.87 -29.34
CA PHE A 184 -8.93 23.34 -27.99
C PHE A 184 -7.83 22.25 -27.92
N ILE A 185 -7.44 21.87 -26.69
CA ILE A 185 -6.42 20.84 -26.40
C ILE A 185 -7.01 19.74 -25.50
N PHE A 186 -6.73 18.48 -25.81
CA PHE A 186 -7.20 17.33 -25.03
C PHE A 186 -6.31 17.06 -23.81
N SER A 187 -6.90 17.02 -22.61
CA SER A 187 -6.14 16.72 -21.37
C SER A 187 -5.57 15.31 -21.35
N TYR A 188 -6.40 14.30 -21.67
CA TYR A 188 -6.04 12.88 -21.56
C TYR A 188 -5.01 12.41 -22.61
N THR A 189 -4.72 13.25 -23.61
CA THR A 189 -3.67 12.99 -24.61
C THR A 189 -2.51 13.97 -24.47
N ALA A 190 -2.74 15.28 -24.63
CA ALA A 190 -1.68 16.28 -24.64
C ALA A 190 -1.05 16.46 -23.26
N CYS A 191 -1.87 16.71 -22.23
CA CYS A 191 -1.32 16.89 -20.87
C CYS A 191 -0.68 15.59 -20.38
N ARG A 192 -1.33 14.45 -20.62
CA ARG A 192 -0.80 13.12 -20.32
C ARG A 192 0.56 12.86 -20.98
N ALA A 193 0.68 13.15 -22.28
CA ALA A 193 1.93 12.94 -23.02
C ALA A 193 3.05 13.82 -22.45
N LEU A 194 2.82 15.13 -22.34
CA LEU A 194 3.83 16.06 -21.82
C LEU A 194 4.27 15.70 -20.41
N TYR A 195 3.32 15.36 -19.53
CA TYR A 195 3.59 14.86 -18.18
C TYR A 195 4.50 13.62 -18.20
N LYS A 196 4.15 12.62 -19.02
CA LYS A 196 4.90 11.36 -19.12
C LYS A 196 6.31 11.56 -19.69
N TYR A 197 6.46 12.32 -20.77
CA TYR A 197 7.78 12.60 -21.34
C TYR A 197 8.66 13.40 -20.38
N ALA A 198 8.11 14.39 -19.69
CA ALA A 198 8.87 15.18 -18.71
C ALA A 198 9.36 14.32 -17.53
N LEU A 199 8.52 13.40 -17.04
CA LEU A 199 8.92 12.47 -15.98
C LEU A 199 10.01 11.50 -16.42
N ARG A 200 9.86 10.87 -17.60
CA ARG A 200 10.89 10.00 -18.18
C ARG A 200 12.22 10.73 -18.33
N TRP A 201 12.16 11.94 -18.91
CA TRP A 201 13.33 12.79 -19.08
C TRP A 201 14.05 13.09 -17.75
N ARG A 202 13.30 13.32 -16.66
CA ARG A 202 13.88 13.64 -15.35
C ARG A 202 14.41 12.41 -14.61
N ILE A 203 13.64 11.32 -14.60
CA ILE A 203 13.88 10.17 -13.72
C ILE A 203 14.84 9.16 -14.33
N GLU A 204 14.93 9.07 -15.66
CA GLU A 204 15.88 8.17 -16.32
C GLU A 204 17.30 8.73 -16.13
N LYS A 205 18.07 8.07 -15.26
CA LYS A 205 19.33 8.57 -14.70
C LYS A 205 20.55 8.31 -15.58
N ASP A 206 20.48 7.37 -16.51
CA ASP A 206 21.72 6.72 -16.95
C ASP A 206 22.39 7.29 -18.20
N HIS A 207 21.71 8.03 -19.08
CA HIS A 207 22.40 8.63 -20.23
C HIS A 207 21.78 9.96 -20.67
N GLU A 208 22.63 10.98 -20.85
CA GLU A 208 22.26 12.22 -21.55
C GLU A 208 21.67 11.91 -22.94
N GLU A 209 22.15 10.84 -23.58
CA GLU A 209 21.61 10.29 -24.82
C GLU A 209 20.16 9.83 -24.70
N SER A 210 19.77 9.17 -23.59
CA SER A 210 18.38 8.78 -23.35
C SER A 210 17.46 9.99 -23.19
N ARG A 211 17.94 11.07 -22.55
CA ARG A 211 17.17 12.31 -22.42
C ARG A 211 16.94 12.97 -23.78
N LYS A 212 18.00 13.07 -24.59
CA LYS A 212 17.91 13.59 -25.97
C LYS A 212 16.96 12.74 -26.83
N LYS A 213 16.97 11.42 -26.63
CA LYS A 213 16.04 10.52 -27.31
C LYS A 213 14.57 10.87 -27.03
N PHE A 214 14.21 11.16 -25.78
CA PHE A 214 12.84 11.57 -25.46
C PHE A 214 12.43 12.90 -26.07
N ASP A 215 13.34 13.87 -26.07
CA ASP A 215 13.10 15.17 -26.72
C ASP A 215 12.88 14.99 -28.23
N VAL A 216 13.75 14.23 -28.90
CA VAL A 216 13.63 13.91 -30.33
C VAL A 216 12.37 13.10 -30.64
N GLU A 217 12.04 12.11 -29.81
CA GLU A 217 10.85 11.27 -29.98
C GLU A 217 9.57 12.10 -29.88
N LEU A 218 9.48 12.98 -28.88
CA LEU A 218 8.34 13.88 -28.72
C LEU A 218 8.23 14.85 -29.90
N GLU A 219 9.34 15.49 -30.28
CA GLU A 219 9.37 16.48 -31.35
C GLU A 219 9.03 15.85 -32.72
N SER A 220 9.68 14.75 -33.07
CA SER A 220 9.46 14.06 -34.34
C SER A 220 8.12 13.33 -34.39
N GLY A 221 7.63 12.86 -33.24
CA GLY A 221 6.34 12.20 -33.12
C GLY A 221 5.15 13.16 -33.24
N MET A 222 5.34 14.44 -32.92
CA MET A 222 4.31 15.48 -33.06
C MET A 222 4.16 15.92 -34.53
N VAL A 223 3.07 15.50 -35.16
CA VAL A 223 2.76 15.75 -36.58
C VAL A 223 1.49 16.60 -36.71
N ILE A 224 1.51 17.53 -37.67
CA ILE A 224 0.38 18.37 -38.04
C ILE A 224 -0.36 17.71 -39.21
N ASN A 225 -1.66 17.49 -39.05
CA ASN A 225 -2.52 17.07 -40.14
C ASN A 225 -3.26 18.29 -40.72
N SER A 226 -2.90 18.66 -41.95
CA SER A 226 -3.47 19.80 -42.64
C SER A 226 -4.94 19.60 -43.02
N GLU A 227 -5.37 18.39 -43.33
CA GLU A 227 -6.72 18.07 -43.77
C GLU A 227 -7.71 18.03 -42.60
N THR A 228 -7.32 17.43 -41.48
CA THR A 228 -8.22 17.26 -40.32
C THR A 228 -8.11 18.38 -39.29
N HIS A 229 -7.20 19.33 -39.48
CA HIS A 229 -6.92 20.41 -38.53
C HIS A 229 -6.44 19.94 -37.15
N TRP A 230 -5.74 18.80 -37.10
CA TRP A 230 -5.26 18.21 -35.85
C TRP A 230 -3.75 18.35 -35.67
N VAL A 231 -3.34 18.52 -34.42
CA VAL A 231 -1.98 18.24 -33.96
C VAL A 231 -2.03 16.88 -33.26
N SER A 232 -1.17 15.94 -33.66
CA SER A 232 -1.19 14.57 -33.14
C SER A 232 0.20 14.08 -32.74
N LEU A 233 0.27 13.13 -31.81
CA LEU A 233 1.49 12.42 -31.42
C LEU A 233 1.28 10.92 -31.65
N PHE A 234 2.03 10.31 -32.56
CA PHE A 234 1.89 8.90 -32.92
C PHE A 234 0.43 8.47 -33.18
N LYS A 235 -0.30 9.24 -33.99
CA LYS A 235 -1.74 9.06 -34.31
C LYS A 235 -2.73 9.41 -33.19
N THR A 236 -2.26 9.77 -32.00
CA THR A 236 -3.11 10.26 -30.92
C THR A 236 -3.33 11.75 -31.07
N VAL A 237 -4.57 12.20 -31.20
CA VAL A 237 -4.89 13.63 -31.35
C VAL A 237 -4.61 14.36 -30.03
N LEU A 238 -3.78 15.41 -30.09
CA LEU A 238 -3.42 16.26 -28.97
C LEU A 238 -4.28 17.52 -28.92
N ALA A 239 -4.52 18.13 -30.08
CA ALA A 239 -5.27 19.38 -30.20
C ALA A 239 -6.05 19.43 -31.51
N GLU A 240 -7.17 20.12 -31.49
CA GLU A 240 -7.97 20.47 -32.68
C GLU A 240 -7.95 21.99 -32.87
N VAL A 241 -7.47 22.44 -34.02
CA VAL A 241 -7.16 23.85 -34.29
C VAL A 241 -7.78 24.27 -35.63
N LYS A 242 -9.12 24.24 -35.71
CA LYS A 242 -9.84 24.74 -36.90
C LYS A 242 -9.63 26.25 -37.07
N GLY A 243 -9.25 26.67 -38.28
CA GLY A 243 -9.03 28.09 -38.61
C GLY A 243 -7.83 28.78 -37.95
N GLY A 244 -7.11 28.11 -37.04
CA GLY A 244 -5.94 28.65 -36.35
C GLY A 244 -4.60 28.16 -36.91
N ASP A 245 -3.51 28.71 -36.37
CA ASP A 245 -2.14 28.35 -36.74
C ASP A 245 -1.70 27.06 -36.03
N LYS A 246 -1.79 25.94 -36.75
CA LYS A 246 -1.41 24.60 -36.27
C LYS A 246 0.10 24.48 -36.03
N VAL A 247 0.90 25.20 -36.81
CA VAL A 247 2.36 25.20 -36.66
C VAL A 247 2.73 25.89 -35.36
N LYS A 248 2.09 27.02 -35.09
CA LYS A 248 2.19 27.70 -33.80
C LYS A 248 1.72 26.82 -32.65
N CYS A 249 0.57 26.15 -32.75
CA CYS A 249 0.09 25.25 -31.68
C CYS A 249 1.09 24.12 -31.35
N ARG A 250 1.71 23.50 -32.37
CA ARG A 250 2.77 22.50 -32.15
C ARG A 250 3.97 23.12 -31.46
N ALA A 251 4.44 24.29 -31.91
CA ALA A 251 5.57 24.99 -31.32
C ALA A 251 5.29 25.39 -29.85
N ASP A 252 4.09 25.88 -29.55
CA ASP A 252 3.66 26.28 -28.21
C ASP A 252 3.56 25.07 -27.26
N LEU A 253 3.10 23.91 -27.75
CA LEU A 253 3.11 22.66 -26.97
C LEU A 253 4.54 22.20 -26.64
N LEU A 254 5.47 22.29 -27.61
CA LEU A 254 6.88 21.98 -27.37
C LEU A 254 7.52 23.00 -26.40
N ALA A 255 7.17 24.28 -26.51
CA ALA A 255 7.62 25.30 -25.57
C ALA A 255 7.10 25.03 -24.14
N ALA A 256 5.84 24.63 -24.00
CA ALA A 256 5.27 24.22 -22.71
C ALA A 256 6.02 23.02 -22.11
N TYR A 257 6.40 22.05 -22.94
CA TYR A 257 7.24 20.92 -22.51
C TYR A 257 8.64 21.36 -22.04
N GLU A 258 9.31 22.25 -22.79
CA GLU A 258 10.63 22.78 -22.40
C GLU A 258 10.59 23.54 -21.08
N GLU A 259 9.50 24.26 -20.80
CA GLU A 259 9.31 24.91 -19.50
C GLU A 259 8.95 23.92 -18.39
N LEU A 260 8.15 22.90 -18.70
CA LEU A 260 7.82 21.84 -17.74
C LEU A 260 9.09 21.10 -17.26
N LYS A 261 10.07 20.89 -18.15
CA LYS A 261 11.38 20.32 -17.77
C LYS A 261 12.14 21.14 -16.74
N LYS A 262 11.88 22.45 -16.67
CA LYS A 262 12.51 23.40 -15.74
C LYS A 262 11.64 23.67 -14.50
N ALA A 263 10.43 23.11 -14.45
CA ALA A 263 9.49 23.39 -13.39
C ALA A 263 9.96 22.77 -12.05
N PRO A 264 9.85 23.50 -10.93
CA PRO A 264 10.21 22.97 -9.62
C PRO A 264 9.33 21.78 -9.21
N GLU A 265 8.10 21.69 -9.71
CA GLU A 265 7.20 20.55 -9.48
C GLU A 265 7.76 19.24 -10.06
N LEU A 266 8.41 19.30 -11.22
CA LEU A 266 9.04 18.12 -11.82
C LEU A 266 10.20 17.63 -10.94
N GLU A 267 10.98 18.58 -10.41
CA GLU A 267 12.05 18.24 -9.49
C GLU A 267 11.54 17.69 -8.16
N ALA A 268 10.46 18.25 -7.63
CA ALA A 268 9.82 17.75 -6.42
C ALA A 268 9.38 16.29 -6.59
N VAL A 269 8.83 15.90 -7.75
CA VAL A 269 8.48 14.50 -8.04
C VAL A 269 9.72 13.60 -8.04
N ALA A 270 10.80 14.00 -8.70
CA ALA A 270 12.04 13.21 -8.75
C ALA A 270 12.69 13.04 -7.37
N MET A 271 12.74 14.13 -6.58
CA MET A 271 13.28 14.11 -5.22
C MET A 271 12.45 13.22 -4.28
N THR A 272 11.11 13.36 -4.32
CA THR A 272 10.20 12.55 -3.49
C THR A 272 10.23 11.08 -3.88
N LEU A 273 10.36 10.76 -5.18
CA LEU A 273 10.54 9.39 -5.67
C LEU A 273 11.83 8.76 -5.14
N LYS A 274 12.97 9.45 -5.29
CA LYS A 274 14.27 8.96 -4.78
C LYS A 274 14.23 8.71 -3.28
N LYS A 275 13.58 9.60 -2.53
CA LYS A 275 13.37 9.44 -1.08
C LYS A 275 12.50 8.22 -0.78
N LEU A 276 11.42 8.04 -1.53
CA LEU A 276 10.52 6.89 -1.39
C LEU A 276 11.23 5.57 -1.69
N GLU A 277 12.03 5.50 -2.75
CA GLU A 277 12.87 4.35 -3.11
C GLU A 277 13.84 4.01 -1.98
N THR A 278 14.55 5.01 -1.45
CA THR A 278 15.51 4.82 -0.35
C THR A 278 14.83 4.25 0.89
N ILE A 279 13.71 4.83 1.31
CA ILE A 279 12.95 4.34 2.47
C ILE A 279 12.36 2.94 2.17
N GLY A 280 11.88 2.71 0.95
CA GLY A 280 11.32 1.45 0.50
C GLY A 280 12.34 0.31 0.56
N MET A 281 13.59 0.55 0.15
CA MET A 281 14.68 -0.43 0.27
C MET A 281 14.97 -0.79 1.73
N THR A 282 15.19 0.21 2.59
CA THR A 282 15.42 -0.01 4.02
C THR A 282 14.25 -0.75 4.68
N LEU A 283 13.02 -0.43 4.29
CA LEU A 283 11.83 -1.09 4.82
C LEU A 283 11.71 -2.53 4.32
N LYS A 284 12.03 -2.83 3.05
CA LYS A 284 12.08 -4.20 2.52
C LYS A 284 13.07 -5.06 3.29
N GLU A 285 14.29 -4.56 3.52
CA GLU A 285 15.31 -5.24 4.33
C GLU A 285 14.80 -5.53 5.75
N LEU A 286 14.22 -4.52 6.40
CA LEU A 286 13.66 -4.67 7.74
C LEU A 286 12.49 -5.67 7.79
N ILE A 287 11.65 -5.71 6.76
CA ILE A 287 10.59 -6.72 6.68
C ILE A 287 11.18 -8.12 6.56
N THR A 288 12.20 -8.32 5.72
CA THR A 288 12.90 -9.60 5.60
C THR A 288 13.49 -10.04 6.93
N GLU A 289 14.10 -9.14 7.70
CA GLU A 289 14.59 -9.42 9.07
C GLU A 289 13.47 -9.87 10.01
N TYR A 290 12.28 -9.27 9.94
CA TYR A 290 11.14 -9.64 10.79
C TYR A 290 10.47 -10.95 10.35
N ILE A 291 10.56 -11.31 9.07
CA ILE A 291 10.00 -12.56 8.54
C ILE A 291 10.93 -13.75 8.83
N ALA A 292 12.25 -13.56 8.81
CA ALA A 292 13.24 -14.64 8.94
C ALA A 292 13.06 -15.57 10.17
N PRO A 293 12.67 -15.08 11.36
CA PRO A 293 12.41 -15.94 12.52
C PRO A 293 11.16 -16.82 12.40
N GLY A 294 10.27 -16.57 11.43
CA GLY A 294 8.98 -17.26 11.31
C GLY A 294 7.96 -16.90 12.39
N LEU A 295 8.25 -15.87 13.20
CA LEU A 295 7.37 -15.35 14.24
C LEU A 295 7.49 -13.82 14.29
N LEU A 296 6.36 -13.12 14.27
CA LEU A 296 6.34 -11.67 14.37
C LEU A 296 6.26 -11.24 15.85
N PRO A 297 7.25 -10.51 16.39
CA PRO A 297 7.19 -10.04 17.77
C PRO A 297 6.13 -8.95 17.93
N GLY A 298 5.42 -8.98 19.07
CA GLY A 298 4.38 -8.01 19.39
C GLY A 298 3.13 -8.62 20.02
N SER A 299 2.13 -7.77 20.25
CA SER A 299 0.82 -8.19 20.75
C SER A 299 -0.29 -7.34 20.13
N CYS A 300 -1.44 -7.96 19.90
CA CYS A 300 -2.65 -7.27 19.45
C CYS A 300 -3.88 -7.83 20.17
N SER A 301 -5.05 -7.22 19.93
CA SER A 301 -6.31 -7.66 20.54
C SER A 301 -6.70 -9.12 20.20
N VAL A 302 -6.11 -9.71 19.17
CA VAL A 302 -6.29 -11.14 18.84
C VAL A 302 -5.38 -12.00 19.71
N CYS A 303 -4.12 -11.60 19.94
CA CYS A 303 -3.21 -12.28 20.87
C CYS A 303 -3.81 -12.34 22.28
N GLU A 304 -4.35 -11.21 22.76
CA GLU A 304 -4.98 -11.10 24.08
C GLU A 304 -6.19 -12.04 24.21
N ARG A 305 -7.00 -12.16 23.14
CA ARG A 305 -8.16 -13.07 23.10
C ARG A 305 -7.77 -14.54 23.04
N ILE A 306 -6.61 -14.87 22.48
CA ILE A 306 -6.09 -16.25 22.44
C ILE A 306 -5.42 -16.62 23.79
N GLY A 307 -5.00 -15.63 24.58
CA GLY A 307 -4.47 -15.82 25.93
C GLY A 307 -2.95 -15.63 26.05
N ILE A 308 -2.37 -14.74 25.23
CA ILE A 308 -1.03 -14.15 25.44
C ILE A 308 -1.21 -12.76 26.02
#